data_AF-A0A419HQE5-F1
#
_entry.id   AF-A0A419HQE5-F1
#
_cell.length_a   1.000
_cell.length_b   1.000
_cell.length_c   1.000
_cell.angle_alpha   90.00
_cell.angle_beta   90.00
_cell.angle_gamma   90.00
#
_symmetry.space_group_name_H-M   'P 1'
#
loop_
_entity.id
_entity.type
_entity.pdbx_description
1 polymer ?
#
loop_
_entity_poly.entity_id
_entity_poly.type
_entity_poly.pdbx_seq_one_letter_code
_entity_poly.pdbx_strand_id
1 'polypeptide(L)'
;MNALRTMTLLEAKIVLRDKVGPLFAFLMPVMLLFVFGLTDRESSATDSAFLGSLCLALGIAMVAIYLVPSYMASYREHGILRRLSVSPVPPSRLLIAQLLVNATAGILVVALIVLAGHWGLGIPLPASPVMFVAVTLLMIAAMLSLGLIVAAVARNTKTANLCGQLLFWPNMVLGGIWVKRSDMPGWMRVLGDHTPMGGGMQAVQHAWLGESQSIGGLFALALCTVLFGALAARLFRWQ
;
A
#
# COMPACT_ATOMS: atom_id res chain seq x y z
N MET A 1 -27.27 -15.54 -6.19
CA MET A 1 -26.03 -15.35 -5.40
C MET A 1 -25.13 -14.39 -6.15
N ASN A 2 -24.83 -13.22 -5.57
CA ASN A 2 -24.18 -12.11 -6.29
C ASN A 2 -22.81 -12.49 -6.82
N ALA A 3 -22.65 -12.49 -8.16
CA ALA A 3 -21.41 -12.82 -8.86
C ALA A 3 -20.18 -12.10 -8.30
N LEU A 4 -20.37 -10.88 -7.79
CA LEU A 4 -19.34 -10.07 -7.15
C LEU A 4 -18.77 -10.70 -5.88
N ARG A 5 -19.63 -11.29 -5.01
CA ARG A 5 -19.18 -12.01 -3.80
C ARG A 5 -18.37 -13.26 -4.16
N THR A 6 -18.82 -14.00 -5.17
CA THR A 6 -18.11 -15.21 -5.62
C THR A 6 -16.74 -14.87 -6.18
N MET A 7 -16.61 -13.78 -6.94
CA MET A 7 -15.31 -13.31 -7.45
C MET A 7 -14.37 -12.89 -6.32
N THR A 8 -14.84 -12.08 -5.37
CA THR A 8 -14.00 -11.66 -4.22
C THR A 8 -13.54 -12.86 -3.38
N LEU A 9 -14.40 -13.85 -3.14
CA LEU A 9 -14.04 -15.06 -2.39
C LEU A 9 -13.03 -15.94 -3.13
N LEU A 10 -13.14 -16.05 -4.45
CA LEU A 10 -12.20 -16.81 -5.27
C LEU A 10 -10.82 -16.13 -5.30
N GLU A 11 -10.76 -14.81 -5.47
CA GLU A 11 -9.50 -14.05 -5.41
C GLU A 11 -8.87 -14.15 -4.03
N ALA A 12 -9.63 -13.97 -2.95
CA ALA A 12 -9.13 -14.14 -1.59
C ALA A 12 -8.54 -15.55 -1.37
N LYS A 13 -9.19 -16.59 -1.90
CA LYS A 13 -8.70 -17.98 -1.83
C LYS A 13 -7.43 -18.19 -2.64
N ILE A 14 -7.26 -17.51 -3.76
CA ILE A 14 -6.03 -17.57 -4.58
C ILE A 14 -4.87 -16.89 -3.85
N VAL A 15 -5.09 -15.69 -3.32
CA VAL A 15 -4.10 -14.95 -2.51
C VAL A 15 -3.67 -15.78 -1.31
N LEU A 16 -4.61 -16.42 -0.61
CA LEU A 16 -4.31 -17.31 0.52
C LEU A 16 -3.58 -18.60 0.12
N ARG A 17 -3.69 -19.06 -1.14
CA ARG A 17 -2.99 -20.27 -1.63
C ARG A 17 -1.58 -19.99 -2.11
N ASP A 18 -1.32 -18.81 -2.65
CA ASP A 18 0.04 -18.35 -2.92
C ASP A 18 0.66 -17.86 -1.61
N LYS A 19 1.06 -18.80 -0.75
CA LYS A 19 1.51 -18.50 0.61
C LYS A 19 2.74 -17.59 0.65
N VAL A 20 3.58 -17.57 -0.39
CA VAL A 20 4.89 -16.90 -0.36
C VAL A 20 4.75 -15.39 -0.50
N GLY A 21 3.89 -14.92 -1.40
CA GLY A 21 3.71 -13.49 -1.66
C GLY A 21 3.20 -12.71 -0.44
N PRO A 22 2.02 -13.04 0.12
CA PRO A 22 1.48 -12.40 1.31
C PRO A 22 2.35 -12.67 2.53
N LEU A 23 2.96 -13.86 2.67
CA LEU A 23 3.89 -14.07 3.79
C LEU A 23 5.01 -13.04 3.75
N PHE A 24 5.66 -12.81 2.60
CA PHE A 24 6.73 -11.84 2.51
C PHE A 24 6.25 -10.40 2.74
N ALA A 25 5.14 -9.99 2.12
CA ALA A 25 4.60 -8.64 2.24
C ALA A 25 4.15 -8.29 3.67
N PHE A 26 3.74 -9.28 4.46
CA PHE A 26 3.29 -9.08 5.84
C PHE A 26 4.43 -9.31 6.85
N LEU A 27 5.29 -10.30 6.61
CA LEU A 27 6.38 -10.67 7.51
C LEU A 27 7.49 -9.63 7.50
N MET A 28 7.88 -9.10 6.34
CA MET A 28 9.01 -8.17 6.24
C MET A 28 8.80 -6.90 7.07
N PRO A 29 7.66 -6.18 6.97
CA PRO A 29 7.42 -5.00 7.81
C PRO A 29 7.37 -5.31 9.30
N VAL A 30 6.79 -6.45 9.68
CA VAL A 30 6.71 -6.87 11.10
C VAL A 30 8.10 -7.25 11.62
N MET A 31 8.89 -7.98 10.84
CA MET A 31 10.26 -8.31 11.20
C MET A 31 11.08 -7.04 11.37
N LEU A 32 10.95 -6.09 10.44
CA LEU A 32 11.63 -4.80 10.51
C LEU A 32 11.21 -4.00 11.75
N LEU A 33 9.91 -3.98 12.06
CA LEU A 33 9.36 -3.38 13.28
C LEU A 33 10.05 -3.94 14.54
N PHE A 34 10.15 -5.26 14.65
CA PHE A 34 10.83 -5.90 15.79
C PHE A 34 12.33 -5.66 15.79
N VAL A 35 13.01 -5.74 14.65
CA VAL A 35 14.46 -5.50 14.57
C VAL A 35 14.79 -4.09 15.07
N PHE A 36 14.18 -3.06 14.47
CA PHE A 36 14.45 -1.68 14.86
C PHE A 36 13.88 -1.34 16.25
N GLY A 37 12.69 -1.82 16.58
CA GLY A 37 12.06 -1.56 17.87
C GLY A 37 12.77 -2.21 19.06
N LEU A 38 13.45 -3.34 18.85
CA LEU A 38 14.27 -3.98 19.89
C LEU A 38 15.65 -3.34 20.01
N THR A 39 16.21 -2.82 18.91
CA THR A 39 17.50 -2.10 18.94
C THR A 39 17.38 -0.74 19.62
N ASP A 40 16.27 -0.02 19.42
CA ASP A 40 16.13 1.39 19.82
C ASP A 40 15.12 1.60 20.97
N ARG A 41 15.25 0.77 22.02
CA ARG A 41 14.29 0.68 23.14
C ARG A 41 14.17 1.92 24.03
N GLU A 42 15.14 2.83 24.00
CA GLU A 42 15.13 4.08 24.78
C GLU A 42 14.58 5.28 23.97
N SER A 43 14.04 5.04 22.77
CA SER A 43 13.64 6.10 21.86
C SER A 43 12.36 6.83 22.31
N SER A 44 12.26 8.12 21.97
CA SER A 44 11.15 8.98 22.37
C SER A 44 9.83 8.58 21.68
N ALA A 45 8.69 9.05 22.19
CA ALA A 45 7.38 8.80 21.58
C ALA A 45 7.33 9.19 20.08
N THR A 46 8.06 10.23 19.69
CA THR A 46 8.18 10.68 18.29
C THR A 46 8.90 9.65 17.40
N ASP A 47 9.92 8.98 17.93
CA ASP A 47 10.70 7.98 17.21
C ASP A 47 9.91 6.68 17.04
N SER A 48 9.15 6.27 18.06
CA SER A 48 8.24 5.12 17.98
C SER A 48 7.08 5.35 17.01
N ALA A 49 6.52 6.56 16.95
CA ALA A 49 5.51 6.93 15.95
C ALA A 49 6.09 6.96 14.52
N PHE A 50 7.34 7.42 14.35
CA PHE A 50 8.04 7.34 13.07
C PHE A 50 8.26 5.88 12.64
N LEU A 51 8.74 5.02 13.54
CA LEU A 51 8.95 3.59 13.28
C LEU A 51 7.64 2.86 12.93
N GLY A 52 6.54 3.15 13.64
CA GLY A 52 5.22 2.59 13.36
C GLY A 52 4.67 3.02 12.01
N SER A 53 4.69 4.33 11.71
CA SER A 53 4.25 4.88 10.43
C SER A 53 5.13 4.40 9.26
N LEU A 54 6.44 4.25 9.47
CA LEU A 54 7.39 3.68 8.52
C LEU A 54 7.03 2.24 8.14
N CYS A 55 6.91 1.36 9.13
CA CYS A 55 6.64 -0.06 8.89
C CYS A 55 5.26 -0.24 8.24
N LEU A 56 4.28 0.54 8.67
CA LEU A 56 2.95 0.56 8.09
C LEU A 56 2.99 0.97 6.61
N ALA A 57 3.67 2.08 6.30
CA ALA A 57 3.82 2.58 4.95
C ALA A 57 4.54 1.57 4.04
N LEU A 58 5.61 0.95 4.55
CA LEU A 58 6.35 -0.13 3.86
C LEU A 58 5.44 -1.32 3.54
N GLY A 59 4.64 -1.77 4.51
CA GLY A 59 3.73 -2.90 4.33
C GLY A 59 2.65 -2.63 3.31
N ILE A 60 2.03 -1.44 3.35
CA ILE A 60 1.08 -1.00 2.32
C ILE A 60 1.75 -0.95 0.95
N ALA A 61 2.95 -0.37 0.85
CA ALA A 61 3.71 -0.30 -0.39
C ALA A 61 4.03 -1.69 -0.93
N MET A 62 4.36 -2.67 -0.08
CA MET A 62 4.60 -4.05 -0.50
C MET A 62 3.34 -4.70 -1.09
N VAL A 63 2.21 -4.56 -0.42
CA VAL A 63 0.92 -5.06 -0.92
C VAL A 63 0.59 -4.42 -2.26
N ALA A 64 0.70 -3.10 -2.35
CA ALA A 64 0.26 -2.35 -3.52
C ALA A 64 1.19 -2.50 -4.74
N ILE A 65 2.51 -2.42 -4.55
CA ILE A 65 3.49 -2.34 -5.65
C ILE A 65 3.99 -3.71 -6.09
N TYR A 66 3.99 -4.72 -5.20
CA TYR A 66 4.44 -6.07 -5.54
C TYR A 66 3.28 -7.05 -5.70
N LEU A 67 2.38 -7.12 -4.72
CA LEU A 67 1.32 -8.14 -4.70
C LEU A 67 0.31 -7.93 -5.83
N VAL A 68 -0.24 -6.71 -5.96
CA VAL A 68 -1.25 -6.39 -6.99
C VAL A 68 -0.72 -6.64 -8.40
N PRO A 69 0.45 -6.10 -8.82
CA PRO A 69 0.90 -6.24 -10.20
C PRO A 69 1.35 -7.66 -10.52
N SER A 70 1.94 -8.37 -9.55
CA SER A 70 2.35 -9.77 -9.72
C SER A 70 1.16 -10.68 -10.01
N TYR A 71 0.08 -10.58 -9.22
CA TYR A 71 -1.13 -11.38 -9.46
C TYR A 71 -1.79 -11.07 -10.79
N MET A 72 -1.90 -9.79 -11.15
CA MET A 72 -2.49 -9.38 -12.42
C MET A 72 -1.65 -9.84 -13.61
N ALA A 73 -0.33 -9.75 -13.52
CA ALA A 73 0.57 -10.25 -14.55
C ALA A 73 0.51 -11.77 -14.69
N SER A 74 0.46 -12.50 -13.58
CA SER A 74 0.26 -13.96 -13.58
C SER A 74 -1.07 -14.35 -14.24
N TYR A 75 -2.15 -13.60 -14.00
CA TYR A 75 -3.43 -13.83 -14.69
C TYR A 75 -3.35 -13.61 -16.20
N ARG A 76 -2.46 -12.72 -16.68
CA ARG A 76 -2.21 -12.53 -18.12
C ARG A 76 -1.44 -13.71 -18.69
N GLU A 77 -0.36 -14.11 -18.02
CA GLU A 77 0.49 -15.23 -18.45
C GLU A 77 -0.28 -16.54 -18.58
N HIS A 78 -1.15 -16.85 -17.60
CA HIS A 78 -1.95 -18.07 -17.59
C HIS A 78 -3.19 -17.98 -18.50
N GLY A 79 -3.37 -16.87 -19.23
CA GLY A 79 -4.52 -16.65 -20.12
C GLY A 79 -5.87 -16.57 -19.39
N ILE A 80 -5.87 -16.39 -18.07
CA ILE A 80 -7.09 -16.28 -17.26
C ILE A 80 -7.86 -15.02 -17.67
N LEU A 81 -7.16 -13.91 -17.90
CA LEU A 81 -7.77 -12.66 -18.41
C LEU A 81 -8.43 -12.84 -19.79
N ARG A 82 -7.86 -13.67 -20.67
CA ARG A 82 -8.45 -13.99 -21.99
C ARG A 82 -9.71 -14.86 -21.88
N ARG A 83 -9.79 -15.72 -20.87
CA ARG A 83 -11.01 -16.49 -20.57
C ARG A 83 -12.08 -15.63 -19.92
N LEU A 84 -11.69 -14.65 -19.11
CA LEU A 84 -12.61 -13.71 -18.49
C LEU A 84 -13.15 -12.68 -19.49
N SER A 85 -12.40 -12.32 -20.53
CA SER A 85 -12.86 -11.37 -21.56
C SER A 85 -14.01 -11.88 -22.43
N VAL A 86 -14.21 -13.21 -22.50
CA VAL A 86 -15.35 -13.83 -23.19
C VAL A 86 -16.55 -14.05 -22.26
N SER A 87 -16.41 -13.75 -20.97
CA SER A 87 -17.50 -13.77 -20.01
C SER A 87 -18.26 -12.44 -20.02
N PRO A 88 -19.55 -12.40 -19.63
CA PRO A 88 -20.33 -11.16 -19.56
C PRO A 88 -19.91 -10.24 -18.39
N VAL A 89 -18.74 -10.46 -17.79
CA VAL A 89 -18.24 -9.66 -16.67
C VAL A 89 -17.42 -8.47 -17.19
N PRO A 90 -17.83 -7.23 -16.91
CA PRO A 90 -17.06 -6.06 -17.32
C PRO A 90 -15.72 -5.99 -16.57
N PRO A 91 -14.65 -5.45 -17.19
CA PRO A 91 -13.31 -5.36 -16.59
C PRO A 91 -13.28 -4.56 -15.29
N SER A 92 -14.19 -3.59 -15.16
CA SER A 92 -14.36 -2.79 -13.94
C SER A 92 -14.67 -3.65 -12.72
N ARG A 93 -15.43 -4.75 -12.86
CA ARG A 93 -15.74 -5.64 -11.72
C ARG A 93 -14.52 -6.40 -11.23
N LEU A 94 -13.62 -6.80 -12.14
CA LEU A 94 -12.36 -7.44 -11.77
C LEU A 94 -11.45 -6.45 -11.06
N LEU A 95 -11.32 -5.23 -11.57
CA LEU A 95 -10.54 -4.18 -10.92
C LEU A 95 -11.07 -3.84 -9.53
N ILE A 96 -12.40 -3.77 -9.36
CA ILE A 96 -13.04 -3.54 -8.05
C ILE A 96 -12.79 -4.72 -7.11
N ALA A 97 -12.92 -5.97 -7.59
CA ALA A 97 -12.66 -7.16 -6.78
C ALA A 97 -11.20 -7.18 -6.28
N GLN A 98 -10.25 -6.95 -7.18
CA GLN A 98 -8.83 -6.87 -6.85
C GLN A 98 -8.57 -5.72 -5.86
N LEU A 99 -9.18 -4.55 -6.07
CA LEU A 99 -9.02 -3.42 -5.16
C LEU A 99 -9.57 -3.73 -3.76
N LEU A 100 -10.72 -4.41 -3.65
CA LEU A 100 -11.28 -4.85 -2.37
C LEU A 100 -10.38 -5.87 -1.67
N VAL A 101 -9.92 -6.90 -2.37
CA VAL A 101 -9.05 -7.95 -1.79
C VAL A 101 -7.74 -7.35 -1.30
N ASN A 102 -7.10 -6.50 -2.10
CA ASN A 102 -5.83 -5.89 -1.71
C ASN A 102 -6.01 -4.77 -0.69
N ALA A 103 -7.14 -4.07 -0.67
CA ALA A 103 -7.48 -3.16 0.43
C ALA A 103 -7.64 -3.94 1.73
N THR A 104 -8.33 -5.09 1.73
CA THR A 104 -8.41 -5.94 2.92
C THR A 104 -7.04 -6.46 3.35
N ALA A 105 -6.16 -6.84 2.41
CA ALA A 105 -4.79 -7.23 2.73
C ALA A 105 -3.99 -6.07 3.36
N GLY A 106 -4.11 -4.86 2.81
CA GLY A 106 -3.49 -3.66 3.38
C GLY A 106 -3.99 -3.35 4.79
N ILE A 107 -5.30 -3.45 5.03
CA ILE A 107 -5.89 -3.26 6.37
C ILE A 107 -5.37 -4.31 7.34
N LEU A 108 -5.25 -5.58 6.91
CA LEU A 108 -4.71 -6.64 7.75
C LEU A 108 -3.23 -6.41 8.09
N VAL A 109 -2.41 -5.95 7.13
CA VAL A 109 -1.01 -5.57 7.39
C VAL A 109 -0.93 -4.44 8.41
N VAL A 110 -1.74 -3.39 8.24
CA VAL A 110 -1.82 -2.27 9.19
C VAL A 110 -2.19 -2.76 10.59
N ALA A 111 -3.25 -3.56 10.70
CA ALA A 111 -3.71 -4.11 11.98
C ALA A 111 -2.62 -4.97 12.64
N LEU A 112 -1.94 -5.82 11.86
CA LEU A 112 -0.85 -6.65 12.34
C LEU A 112 0.30 -5.80 12.89
N ILE A 113 0.69 -4.73 12.19
CA ILE A 113 1.79 -3.84 12.62
C ILE A 113 1.41 -3.07 13.89
N VAL A 114 0.19 -2.53 13.97
CA VAL A 114 -0.27 -1.82 15.17
C VAL A 114 -0.33 -2.76 16.37
N LEU A 115 -0.89 -3.96 16.21
CA LEU A 115 -0.99 -4.94 17.30
C LEU A 115 0.38 -5.46 17.72
N ALA A 116 1.25 -5.80 16.77
CA ALA A 116 2.61 -6.25 17.04
C ALA A 116 3.45 -5.16 17.71
N GLY A 117 3.33 -3.91 17.28
CA GLY A 117 4.01 -2.77 17.89
C GLY A 117 3.52 -2.49 19.31
N HIS A 118 2.20 -2.50 19.51
CA HIS A 118 1.62 -2.23 20.82
C HIS A 118 1.92 -3.33 21.83
N TRP A 119 1.68 -4.59 21.50
CA TRP A 119 1.89 -5.71 22.43
C TRP A 119 3.33 -6.21 22.50
N GLY A 120 4.08 -6.14 21.39
CA GLY A 120 5.46 -6.64 21.34
C GLY A 120 6.51 -5.61 21.78
N LEU A 121 6.26 -4.31 21.55
CA LEU A 121 7.23 -3.24 21.77
C LEU A 121 6.71 -2.12 22.69
N GLY A 122 5.45 -2.16 23.12
CA GLY A 122 4.86 -1.13 23.97
C GLY A 122 4.62 0.20 23.25
N ILE A 123 4.57 0.21 21.91
CA ILE A 123 4.31 1.44 21.13
C ILE A 123 2.90 1.96 21.50
N PRO A 124 2.76 3.26 21.84
CA PRO A 124 1.46 3.83 22.16
C PRO A 124 0.52 3.75 20.96
N LEU A 125 -0.75 3.49 21.23
CA LEU A 125 -1.78 3.51 20.18
C LEU A 125 -1.92 4.93 19.59
N PRO A 126 -2.39 5.07 18.34
CA PRO A 126 -2.60 6.37 17.72
C PRO A 126 -3.50 7.27 18.59
N ALA A 127 -3.05 8.50 18.85
CA ALA A 127 -3.80 9.46 19.67
C ALA A 127 -5.16 9.83 19.07
N SER A 128 -5.29 9.77 17.73
CA SER A 128 -6.55 10.03 17.02
C SER A 128 -7.00 8.82 16.18
N PRO A 129 -7.67 7.81 16.76
CA PRO A 129 -8.00 6.56 16.07
C PRO A 129 -8.85 6.75 14.82
N VAL A 130 -9.82 7.67 14.85
CA VAL A 130 -10.71 7.95 13.72
C VAL A 130 -9.93 8.57 12.55
N MET A 131 -9.08 9.56 12.83
CA MET A 131 -8.24 10.19 11.82
C MET A 131 -7.22 9.20 11.26
N PHE A 132 -6.61 8.39 12.14
CA PHE A 132 -5.67 7.35 11.76
C PHE A 132 -6.28 6.36 10.77
N VAL A 133 -7.49 5.85 11.05
CA VAL A 133 -8.21 4.95 10.12
C VAL A 133 -8.51 5.65 8.80
N ALA A 134 -9.03 6.88 8.83
CA ALA A 134 -9.38 7.62 7.62
C ALA A 134 -8.17 7.87 6.71
N VAL A 135 -7.06 8.35 7.28
CA VAL A 135 -5.83 8.61 6.53
C VAL A 135 -5.21 7.32 6.03
N THR A 136 -5.19 6.27 6.85
CA THR A 136 -4.60 4.99 6.46
C THR A 136 -5.37 4.37 5.29
N LEU A 137 -6.71 4.42 5.32
CA LEU A 137 -7.54 3.98 4.19
C LEU A 137 -7.28 4.79 2.93
N LEU A 138 -7.10 6.11 3.05
CA LEU A 138 -6.74 6.97 1.92
C LEU A 138 -5.36 6.63 1.36
N MET A 139 -4.37 6.37 2.22
CA MET A 139 -3.03 5.93 1.83
C MET A 139 -3.07 4.58 1.12
N ILE A 140 -3.83 3.61 1.65
CA ILE A 140 -4.06 2.31 1.00
C ILE A 140 -4.65 2.52 -0.39
N ALA A 141 -5.72 3.32 -0.51
CA ALA A 141 -6.36 3.59 -1.79
C ALA A 141 -5.41 4.23 -2.80
N ALA A 142 -4.59 5.19 -2.36
CA ALA A 142 -3.64 5.89 -3.21
C ALA A 142 -2.49 4.98 -3.69
N MET A 143 -1.94 4.18 -2.77
CA MET A 143 -0.92 3.18 -3.08
C MET A 143 -1.45 2.09 -4.00
N LEU A 144 -2.64 1.55 -3.74
CA LEU A 144 -3.26 0.54 -4.60
C LEU A 144 -3.53 1.07 -6.00
N SER A 145 -3.98 2.33 -6.12
CA SER A 145 -4.18 2.99 -7.41
C SER A 145 -2.89 3.07 -8.21
N LEU A 146 -1.79 3.39 -7.53
CA LEU A 146 -0.46 3.37 -8.13
C LEU A 146 -0.07 1.94 -8.57
N GLY A 147 -0.26 0.95 -7.70
CA GLY A 147 -0.03 -0.47 -8.01
C GLY A 147 -0.81 -0.94 -9.24
N LEU A 148 -2.06 -0.50 -9.37
CA LEU A 148 -2.90 -0.80 -10.52
C LEU A 148 -2.36 -0.21 -11.83
N ILE A 149 -1.64 0.93 -11.81
CA ILE A 149 -0.94 1.43 -13.01
C ILE A 149 0.13 0.43 -13.45
N VAL A 150 0.95 -0.05 -12.51
CA VAL A 150 1.98 -1.06 -12.81
C VAL A 150 1.32 -2.34 -13.33
N ALA A 151 0.23 -2.75 -12.69
CA ALA A 151 -0.57 -3.89 -13.12
C ALA A 151 -1.21 -3.69 -14.50
N ALA A 152 -1.55 -2.46 -14.91
CA ALA A 152 -2.11 -2.18 -16.23
C ALA A 152 -1.05 -2.26 -17.34
N VAL A 153 0.20 -1.85 -17.05
CA VAL A 153 1.30 -1.79 -18.03
C VAL A 153 2.07 -3.11 -18.14
N ALA A 154 2.18 -3.87 -17.05
CA ALA A 154 2.99 -5.09 -17.01
C ALA A 154 2.36 -6.24 -17.83
N ARG A 155 3.12 -6.76 -18.80
CA ARG A 155 2.68 -7.87 -19.66
C ARG A 155 2.93 -9.26 -19.06
N ASN A 156 3.91 -9.37 -18.17
CA ASN A 156 4.36 -10.61 -17.58
C ASN A 156 4.89 -10.35 -16.15
N THR A 157 5.02 -11.40 -15.35
CA THR A 157 5.36 -11.31 -13.92
C THR A 157 6.77 -10.72 -13.72
N LYS A 158 7.68 -10.95 -14.67
CA LYS A 158 9.03 -10.38 -14.66
C LYS A 158 9.02 -8.87 -14.86
N THR A 159 8.25 -8.36 -15.84
CA THR A 159 8.06 -6.93 -16.09
C THR A 159 7.35 -6.26 -14.92
N ALA A 160 6.34 -6.92 -14.34
CA ALA A 160 5.66 -6.42 -13.15
C ALA A 160 6.65 -6.20 -11.99
N ASN A 161 7.51 -7.18 -11.72
CA ASN A 161 8.54 -7.08 -10.68
C ASN A 161 9.58 -5.99 -10.97
N LEU A 162 10.04 -5.86 -12.21
CA LEU A 162 11.00 -4.81 -12.59
C LEU A 162 10.39 -3.41 -12.46
N CYS A 163 9.18 -3.18 -12.97
CA CYS A 163 8.48 -1.92 -12.83
C CYS A 163 8.16 -1.62 -11.35
N GLY A 164 7.79 -2.64 -10.59
CA GLY A 164 7.56 -2.55 -9.15
C GLY A 164 8.81 -2.07 -8.42
N GLN A 165 9.98 -2.67 -8.67
CA GLN A 165 11.24 -2.25 -8.05
C GLN A 165 11.66 -0.83 -8.44
N LEU A 166 11.56 -0.50 -9.73
CA LEU A 166 11.89 0.85 -10.24
C LEU A 166 11.03 1.93 -9.62
N LEU A 167 9.80 1.60 -9.25
CA LEU A 167 8.90 2.54 -8.62
C LEU A 167 8.99 2.52 -7.09
N PHE A 168 9.24 1.35 -6.49
CA PHE A 168 9.33 1.18 -5.05
C PHE A 168 10.46 2.02 -4.45
N TRP A 169 11.68 1.92 -4.98
CA TRP A 169 12.84 2.61 -4.41
C TRP A 169 12.72 4.14 -4.40
N PRO A 170 12.37 4.82 -5.51
CA PRO A 170 12.13 6.26 -5.48
C PRO A 170 11.02 6.65 -4.50
N ASN A 171 9.95 5.85 -4.44
CA ASN A 171 8.84 6.09 -3.53
C ASN A 171 9.27 5.99 -2.05
N MET A 172 10.17 5.05 -1.72
CA MET A 172 10.76 4.96 -0.37
C MET A 172 11.61 6.19 -0.01
N VAL A 173 12.39 6.71 -0.96
CA VAL A 173 13.20 7.93 -0.76
C VAL A 173 12.30 9.14 -0.54
N LEU A 174 11.29 9.32 -1.38
CA LEU A 174 10.29 10.39 -1.26
C LEU A 174 9.41 10.24 -0.01
N GLY A 175 9.25 9.02 0.49
CA GLY A 175 8.61 8.71 1.77
C GLY A 175 9.39 9.17 3.00
N GLY A 176 10.69 9.51 2.86
CA GLY A 176 11.53 9.91 3.98
C GLY A 176 11.96 8.78 4.91
N ILE A 177 12.00 7.56 4.36
CA ILE A 177 12.43 6.37 5.08
C ILE A 177 13.94 6.39 5.36
N TRP A 178 14.71 6.80 4.37
CA TRP A 178 16.18 6.80 4.43
C TRP A 178 16.77 8.13 4.88
N VAL A 179 16.04 9.22 4.67
CA VAL A 179 16.45 10.59 4.98
C VAL A 179 15.33 11.24 5.76
N LYS A 180 15.62 11.71 6.98
CA LYS A 180 14.66 12.47 7.77
C LYS A 180 14.21 13.68 6.96
N ARG A 181 12.92 14.01 7.03
CA ARG A 181 12.35 15.08 6.20
C ARG A 181 12.97 16.46 6.46
N SER A 182 13.48 16.68 7.68
CA SER A 182 14.27 17.86 8.07
C SER A 182 15.51 18.04 7.20
N ASP A 183 16.13 16.92 6.83
CA ASP A 183 17.43 16.87 6.16
C ASP A 183 17.29 16.78 4.63
N MET A 184 16.05 16.67 4.14
CA MET A 184 15.76 16.62 2.72
C MET A 184 15.98 17.99 2.05
N PRO A 185 16.61 18.03 0.87
CA PRO A 185 16.62 19.23 0.04
C PRO A 185 15.19 19.61 -0.37
N GLY A 186 14.93 20.91 -0.55
CA GLY A 186 13.58 21.46 -0.73
C GLY A 186 12.78 20.83 -1.88
N TRP A 187 13.44 20.52 -3.00
CA TRP A 187 12.80 19.87 -4.15
C TRP A 187 12.27 18.46 -3.82
N MET A 188 12.99 17.70 -2.99
CA MET A 188 12.63 16.34 -2.61
C MET A 188 11.46 16.34 -1.63
N ARG A 189 11.43 17.36 -0.75
CA ARG A 189 10.29 17.59 0.16
C ARG A 189 9.02 17.88 -0.62
N VAL A 190 9.06 18.84 -1.55
CA VAL A 190 7.89 19.18 -2.39
C VAL A 190 7.38 17.98 -3.18
N LEU A 191 8.28 17.19 -3.80
CA LEU A 191 7.88 15.96 -4.48
C LEU A 191 7.27 14.94 -3.52
N GLY A 192 7.90 14.72 -2.37
CA GLY A 192 7.42 13.80 -1.32
C GLY A 192 6.03 14.14 -0.83
N ASP A 193 5.74 15.43 -0.59
CA ASP A 193 4.44 15.95 -0.16
C ASP A 193 3.30 15.59 -1.13
N HIS A 194 3.61 15.50 -2.42
CA HIS A 194 2.65 15.15 -3.47
C HIS A 194 2.63 13.65 -3.82
N THR A 195 3.57 12.87 -3.32
CA THR A 195 3.53 11.41 -3.52
C THR A 195 2.63 10.73 -2.50
N PRO A 196 1.93 9.65 -2.90
CA PRO A 196 1.10 8.94 -1.94
C PRO A 196 1.87 8.25 -0.81
N MET A 197 3.18 8.02 -0.97
CA MET A 197 4.02 7.51 0.11
C MET A 197 4.43 8.60 1.08
N GLY A 198 5.01 9.71 0.60
CA GLY A 198 5.45 10.82 1.48
C GLY A 198 4.29 11.52 2.17
N GLY A 199 3.26 11.92 1.42
CA GLY A 199 2.05 12.51 1.99
C GLY A 199 1.29 11.53 2.89
N GLY A 200 1.22 10.25 2.50
CA GLY A 200 0.54 9.20 3.26
C GLY A 200 1.21 8.91 4.60
N MET A 201 2.52 8.66 4.59
CA MET A 201 3.30 8.38 5.79
C MET A 201 3.24 9.57 6.77
N GLN A 202 3.34 10.80 6.26
CA GLN A 202 3.19 12.00 7.11
C GLN A 202 1.83 12.09 7.78
N ALA A 203 0.76 11.91 7.00
CA ALA A 203 -0.58 12.04 7.53
C ALA A 203 -0.85 10.94 8.58
N VAL A 204 -0.32 9.73 8.37
CA VAL A 204 -0.35 8.63 9.36
C VAL A 204 0.43 9.00 10.61
N GLN A 205 1.63 9.56 10.47
CA GLN A 205 2.45 10.01 11.60
C GLN A 205 1.77 11.12 12.42
N HIS A 206 1.20 12.14 11.75
CA HIS A 206 0.44 13.20 12.41
C HIS A 206 -0.77 12.62 13.16
N ALA A 207 -1.48 11.65 12.57
CA ALA A 207 -2.63 11.01 13.22
C ALA A 207 -2.20 10.18 14.45
N TRP A 208 -1.01 9.57 14.39
CA TRP A 208 -0.42 8.81 15.48
C TRP A 208 -0.06 9.72 16.67
N LEU A 209 0.57 10.87 16.38
CA LEU A 209 0.97 11.87 17.38
C LEU A 209 -0.20 12.74 17.87
N GLY A 210 -1.34 12.73 17.18
CA GLY A 210 -2.48 13.60 17.50
C GLY A 210 -2.30 15.03 17.00
N GLU A 211 -1.40 15.24 16.04
CA GLU A 211 -1.14 16.53 15.42
C GLU A 211 -2.19 16.88 14.36
N SER A 212 -2.32 18.18 14.07
CA SER A 212 -3.21 18.66 13.02
C SER A 212 -2.79 18.13 11.65
N GLN A 213 -3.78 17.71 10.87
CA GLN A 213 -3.57 17.24 9.51
C GLN A 213 -3.41 18.41 8.54
N SER A 214 -2.49 18.26 7.58
CA SER A 214 -2.38 19.21 6.47
C SER A 214 -3.50 18.95 5.46
N ILE A 215 -4.40 19.91 5.29
CA ILE A 215 -5.48 19.84 4.29
C ILE A 215 -4.89 19.65 2.88
N GLY A 216 -3.78 20.33 2.59
CA GLY A 216 -3.08 20.18 1.30
C GLY A 216 -2.56 18.78 1.06
N GLY A 217 -2.02 18.12 2.11
CA GLY A 217 -1.54 16.74 2.02
C GLY A 217 -2.67 15.73 1.81
N LEU A 218 -3.79 15.89 2.53
CA LEU A 218 -4.97 15.05 2.35
C LEU A 218 -5.58 15.21 0.97
N PHE A 219 -5.64 16.45 0.48
CA PHE A 219 -6.12 16.74 -0.88
C PHE A 219 -5.19 16.13 -1.94
N ALA A 220 -3.88 16.24 -1.77
CA ALA A 220 -2.90 15.62 -2.67
C ALA A 220 -3.04 14.09 -2.72
N LEU A 221 -3.25 13.44 -1.58
CA LEU A 221 -3.51 11.99 -1.51
C LEU A 221 -4.81 11.59 -2.21
N ALA A 222 -5.90 12.33 -1.97
CA ALA A 222 -7.18 12.09 -2.63
C ALA A 222 -7.05 12.30 -4.14
N LEU A 223 -6.37 13.36 -4.56
CA LEU A 223 -6.10 13.67 -5.96
C LEU A 223 -5.26 12.55 -6.61
N CYS A 224 -4.20 12.08 -5.97
CA CYS A 224 -3.40 10.95 -6.45
C CYS A 224 -4.24 9.68 -6.60
N THR A 225 -5.12 9.38 -5.63
CA THR A 225 -6.03 8.23 -5.70
C THR A 225 -6.92 8.30 -6.93
N VAL A 226 -7.56 9.45 -7.17
CA VAL A 226 -8.46 9.64 -8.31
C VAL A 226 -7.69 9.63 -9.64
N LEU A 227 -6.57 10.34 -9.72
CA LEU A 227 -5.77 10.45 -10.95
C LEU A 227 -5.13 9.10 -11.32
N PHE A 228 -4.48 8.43 -10.36
CA PHE A 228 -3.86 7.13 -10.61
C PHE A 228 -4.89 6.04 -10.85
N GLY A 229 -6.02 6.05 -10.13
CA GLY A 229 -7.12 5.13 -10.37
C GLY A 229 -7.73 5.31 -11.76
N ALA A 230 -7.99 6.55 -12.18
CA ALA A 230 -8.51 6.86 -13.51
C ALA A 230 -7.50 6.50 -14.61
N LEU A 231 -6.21 6.79 -14.41
CA LEU A 231 -5.15 6.43 -15.34
C LEU A 231 -5.03 4.91 -15.46
N ALA A 232 -5.02 4.18 -14.34
CA ALA A 232 -5.01 2.72 -14.34
C ALA A 232 -6.22 2.15 -15.08
N ALA A 233 -7.42 2.67 -14.85
CA ALA A 233 -8.64 2.24 -15.54
C ALA A 233 -8.58 2.50 -17.06
N ARG A 234 -7.96 3.60 -17.50
CA ARG A 234 -7.76 3.91 -18.93
C ARG A 234 -6.67 3.07 -19.59
N LEU A 235 -5.59 2.78 -18.87
CA LEU A 235 -4.49 1.96 -19.36
C LEU A 235 -4.80 0.47 -19.32
N PHE A 236 -5.77 0.05 -18.50
CA PHE A 236 -6.11 -1.36 -18.34
C PHE A 236 -6.64 -1.96 -19.64
N ARG A 237 -5.83 -2.84 -20.21
CA ARG A 237 -6.19 -3.66 -21.36
C ARG A 237 -6.26 -5.12 -20.94
N TRP A 238 -7.22 -5.82 -21.53
CA TRP A 238 -7.39 -7.28 -21.38
C TRP A 238 -6.23 -8.08 -21.98
N GLN A 239 -5.43 -7.45 -22.85
CA GLN A 239 -4.24 -7.98 -23.50
C GLN A 239 -3.01 -7.21 -23.05
#